data_AF-A0AAE3ZKJ7-F1
#
_entry.id   AF-A0AAE3ZKJ7-F1
#
_cell.length_a   1.000
_cell.length_b   1.000
_cell.length_c   1.000
_cell.angle_alpha   90.00
_cell.angle_beta   90.00
_cell.angle_gamma   90.00
#
_symmetry.space_group_name_H-M   'P 1'
#
loop_
_entity.id
_entity.type
_entity.pdbx_description
1 polymer ?
#
loop_
_entity_poly.entity_id
_entity_poly.type
_entity_poly.pdbx_seq_one_letter_code
_entity_poly.pdbx_strand_id
1 'polypeptide(L)'
;MSGDTGGWHYANPNTVPGALQRGLGRGAHQVASTSDASDLVTACLRRDYRWDRQVDERDVYLARLVRDLRMPIAPVITRLYEAPPRDSDDENAFTVALGVLEALGRADVDEAVEGVRRYVRHGARELRRRPPAPEFLDLAEDLADRSTAGHVHGVITKLGALALPAARRWAGTAGHPLTWTGLRLMAAHGDATDVPALVAGLDWLDARPDDRCGYDELAGGLARIGGPSAATTLQRLHRLWFSPHSYERASCLRAPATLDPAGAQRKIIEGLWGLRGRRPATGRAANAAGRSDPPTAAIPARRPHGDG
;
A
#
# COMPACT_ATOMS: atom_id res chain seq x y z
N MET A 1 52.57 24.89 -12.76
CA MET A 1 52.07 23.75 -13.57
C MET A 1 50.58 23.66 -13.27
N SER A 2 49.72 23.82 -14.27
CA SER A 2 48.27 23.82 -14.04
C SER A 2 47.77 22.41 -13.77
N GLY A 3 46.89 22.25 -12.79
CA GLY A 3 46.10 21.03 -12.65
C GLY A 3 45.06 20.97 -13.76
N ASP A 4 44.88 19.79 -14.35
CA ASP A 4 43.89 19.57 -15.40
C ASP A 4 42.48 19.54 -14.79
N THR A 5 41.75 20.65 -14.89
CA THR A 5 40.31 20.68 -14.62
C THR A 5 39.59 20.08 -15.83
N GLY A 6 39.66 18.75 -15.93
CA GLY A 6 39.23 17.95 -17.08
C GLY A 6 37.75 18.06 -17.40
N GLY A 7 37.36 19.14 -18.06
CA GLY A 7 36.00 19.38 -18.52
C GLY A 7 35.63 18.45 -19.68
N TRP A 8 34.44 17.88 -19.64
CA TRP A 8 33.95 17.05 -20.74
C TRP A 8 33.76 17.88 -22.04
N HIS A 9 34.07 17.28 -23.18
CA HIS A 9 33.94 17.90 -24.50
C HIS A 9 33.26 16.95 -25.51
N TYR A 10 32.46 17.52 -26.41
CA TYR A 10 31.92 16.80 -27.57
C TYR A 10 33.04 16.24 -28.44
N ALA A 11 32.89 15.00 -28.89
CA ALA A 11 33.68 14.46 -30.00
C ALA A 11 33.46 15.29 -31.29
N ASN A 12 34.45 15.24 -32.19
CA ASN A 12 34.41 15.95 -33.46
C ASN A 12 33.09 15.64 -34.22
N PRO A 13 32.30 16.65 -34.63
CA PRO A 13 30.95 16.44 -35.17
C PRO A 13 30.90 15.61 -36.47
N ASN A 14 32.05 15.41 -37.13
CA ASN A 14 32.16 14.62 -38.37
C ASN A 14 32.45 13.13 -38.11
N THR A 15 32.63 12.69 -36.86
CA THR A 15 32.75 11.28 -36.49
C THR A 15 31.41 10.70 -36.00
N VAL A 16 31.25 9.37 -36.04
CA VAL A 16 30.04 8.71 -35.53
C VAL A 16 29.76 9.06 -34.05
N PRO A 17 30.75 9.01 -33.12
CA PRO A 17 30.55 9.50 -31.74
C PRO A 17 30.05 10.95 -31.69
N GLY A 18 30.66 11.87 -32.42
CA GLY A 18 30.25 13.29 -32.41
C GLY A 18 28.88 13.55 -33.04
N ALA A 19 28.42 12.66 -33.92
CA ALA A 19 27.07 12.69 -34.49
C ALA A 19 26.00 12.12 -33.53
N LEU A 20 26.31 11.01 -32.84
CA LEU A 20 25.44 10.41 -31.81
C LEU A 20 25.27 11.34 -30.60
N GLN A 21 26.37 11.92 -30.12
CA GLN A 21 26.39 12.94 -29.06
C GLN A 21 25.63 14.22 -29.43
N ARG A 22 25.22 14.40 -30.70
CA ARG A 22 24.44 15.55 -31.19
C ARG A 22 23.08 15.16 -31.75
N GLY A 23 22.60 13.93 -31.53
CA GLY A 23 21.26 13.50 -31.93
C GLY A 23 21.06 13.44 -33.46
N LEU A 24 22.13 13.44 -34.25
CA LEU A 24 22.03 13.61 -35.70
C LEU A 24 21.59 12.30 -36.35
N GLY A 25 20.62 12.36 -37.27
CA GLY A 25 20.15 11.20 -38.04
C GLY A 25 21.28 10.49 -38.82
N ARG A 26 22.32 11.21 -39.23
CA ARG A 26 23.53 10.60 -39.83
C ARG A 26 24.26 9.67 -38.87
N GLY A 27 24.32 10.02 -37.58
CA GLY A 27 24.92 9.17 -36.54
C GLY A 27 24.12 7.88 -36.33
N ALA A 28 22.79 8.00 -36.31
CA ALA A 28 21.88 6.86 -36.21
C ALA A 28 21.98 5.91 -37.43
N HIS A 29 22.12 6.46 -38.64
CA HIS A 29 22.34 5.66 -39.85
C HIS A 29 23.72 5.00 -39.88
N GLN A 30 24.78 5.74 -39.50
CA GLN A 30 26.16 5.24 -39.54
C GLN A 30 26.44 4.19 -38.44
N VAL A 31 25.93 4.38 -37.22
CA VAL A 31 26.21 3.46 -36.10
C VAL A 31 25.69 2.04 -36.36
N ALA A 32 24.57 1.91 -37.09
CA ALA A 32 24.00 0.62 -37.50
C ALA A 32 24.91 -0.21 -38.44
N SER A 33 26.02 0.35 -38.94
CA SER A 33 27.03 -0.34 -39.73
C SER A 33 28.42 -0.37 -39.05
N THR A 34 28.51 0.00 -37.77
CA THR A 34 29.75 -0.11 -36.98
C THR A 34 29.75 -1.38 -36.12
N SER A 35 30.92 -1.99 -35.92
CA SER A 35 31.10 -3.13 -35.01
C SER A 35 30.76 -2.76 -33.56
N ASP A 36 31.15 -1.55 -33.16
CA ASP A 36 31.16 -1.10 -31.76
C ASP A 36 29.84 -0.37 -31.40
N ALA A 37 28.78 -0.60 -32.18
CA ALA A 37 27.53 0.17 -32.15
C ALA A 37 26.90 0.26 -30.76
N SER A 38 26.85 -0.86 -30.04
CA SER A 38 26.31 -0.95 -28.68
C SER A 38 27.13 -0.11 -27.69
N ASP A 39 28.46 -0.09 -27.82
CA ASP A 39 29.34 0.63 -26.90
C ASP A 39 29.30 2.14 -27.16
N LEU A 40 29.20 2.55 -28.42
CA LEU A 40 29.01 3.95 -28.81
C LEU A 40 27.69 4.53 -28.29
N VAL A 41 26.59 3.76 -28.35
CA VAL A 41 25.30 4.19 -27.78
C VAL A 41 25.31 4.10 -26.25
N THR A 42 25.97 3.09 -25.67
CA THR A 42 26.16 2.98 -24.20
C THR A 42 26.97 4.16 -23.65
N ALA A 43 27.99 4.63 -24.35
CA ALA A 43 28.70 5.87 -24.00
C ALA A 43 27.75 7.08 -24.03
N CYS A 44 26.87 7.17 -25.04
CA CYS A 44 25.86 8.24 -25.13
C CYS A 44 24.77 8.16 -24.04
N LEU A 45 24.57 7.00 -23.40
CA LEU A 45 23.62 6.78 -22.30
C LEU A 45 24.21 7.08 -20.91
N ARG A 46 25.54 7.22 -20.78
CA ARG A 46 26.20 7.48 -19.48
C ARG A 46 26.04 8.92 -18.98
N ARG A 47 25.72 9.85 -19.87
CA ARG A 47 25.74 11.31 -19.70
C ARG A 47 24.57 11.95 -20.45
N ASP A 48 24.08 13.10 -19.99
CA ASP A 48 23.25 14.00 -20.80
C ASP A 48 24.12 14.88 -21.72
N TYR A 49 23.98 14.64 -23.03
CA TYR A 49 24.65 15.37 -24.11
C TYR A 49 23.78 16.48 -24.71
N ARG A 50 22.68 16.86 -24.05
CA ARG A 50 21.85 17.99 -24.45
C ARG A 50 22.50 19.30 -24.05
N TRP A 51 22.48 20.28 -24.95
CA TRP A 51 22.83 21.66 -24.60
C TRP A 51 21.71 22.33 -23.80
N ASP A 52 20.47 22.10 -24.21
CA ASP A 52 19.25 22.51 -23.51
C ASP A 52 18.24 21.36 -23.59
N ARG A 53 17.65 21.00 -22.45
CA ARG A 53 16.67 19.90 -22.35
C ARG A 53 15.26 20.30 -22.75
N GLN A 54 14.99 21.60 -22.91
CA GLN A 54 13.67 22.10 -23.34
C GLN A 54 13.43 21.95 -24.86
N VAL A 55 14.48 21.66 -25.63
CA VAL A 55 14.45 21.64 -27.12
C VAL A 55 15.11 20.41 -27.75
N ASP A 56 15.51 19.40 -26.97
CA ASP A 56 16.27 18.23 -27.43
C ASP A 56 15.69 16.93 -26.83
N GLU A 57 14.91 16.18 -27.62
CA GLU A 57 14.32 14.89 -27.28
C GLU A 57 15.36 13.75 -27.33
N ARG A 58 16.48 13.92 -26.60
CA ARG A 58 17.63 13.01 -26.70
C ARG A 58 17.33 11.60 -26.21
N ASP A 59 16.47 11.51 -25.21
CA ASP A 59 15.87 10.28 -24.71
C ASP A 59 15.12 9.52 -25.81
N VAL A 60 14.27 10.20 -26.59
CA VAL A 60 13.57 9.58 -27.74
C VAL A 60 14.55 9.12 -28.82
N TYR A 61 15.59 9.89 -29.10
CA TYR A 61 16.66 9.50 -30.04
C TYR A 61 17.42 8.25 -29.57
N LEU A 62 17.86 8.22 -28.30
CA LEU A 62 18.60 7.10 -27.73
C LEU A 62 17.74 5.85 -27.55
N ALA A 63 16.45 6.00 -27.19
CA ALA A 63 15.49 4.90 -27.12
C ALA A 63 15.28 4.21 -28.47
N ARG A 64 15.19 5.00 -29.57
CA ARG A 64 15.14 4.43 -30.93
C ARG A 64 16.41 3.64 -31.24
N LEU A 65 17.60 4.15 -30.89
CA LEU A 65 18.85 3.41 -31.10
C LEU A 65 18.92 2.11 -30.29
N VAL A 66 18.55 2.13 -29.00
CA VAL A 66 18.51 0.93 -28.14
C VAL A 66 17.59 -0.14 -28.76
N ARG A 67 16.39 0.25 -29.21
CA ARG A 67 15.41 -0.64 -29.84
C ARG A 67 15.90 -1.16 -31.20
N ASP A 68 16.34 -0.27 -32.08
CA ASP A 68 16.62 -0.57 -33.48
C ASP A 68 17.93 -1.36 -33.66
N LEU A 69 18.90 -1.15 -32.76
CA LEU A 69 20.11 -1.98 -32.63
C LEU A 69 19.89 -3.25 -31.79
N ARG A 70 18.69 -3.44 -31.20
CA ARG A 70 18.33 -4.55 -30.29
C ARG A 70 19.29 -4.70 -29.10
N MET A 71 19.72 -3.57 -28.54
CA MET A 71 20.56 -3.55 -27.34
C MET A 71 19.78 -4.08 -26.12
N PRO A 72 20.44 -4.76 -25.16
CA PRO A 72 19.80 -5.13 -23.90
C PRO A 72 19.39 -3.88 -23.12
N ILE A 73 18.26 -3.94 -22.42
CA ILE A 73 17.70 -2.80 -21.67
C ILE A 73 18.23 -2.77 -20.23
N ALA A 74 18.63 -3.93 -19.69
CA ALA A 74 19.25 -4.06 -18.38
C ALA A 74 20.36 -3.02 -18.05
N PRO A 75 21.30 -2.65 -18.94
CA PRO A 75 22.28 -1.58 -18.66
C PRO A 75 21.65 -0.19 -18.46
N VAL A 76 20.55 0.13 -19.16
CA VAL A 76 19.81 1.39 -18.97
C VAL A 76 19.12 1.40 -17.61
N ILE A 77 18.53 0.27 -17.21
CA ILE A 77 17.95 0.07 -15.88
C ILE A 77 19.05 0.19 -14.82
N THR A 78 20.23 -0.42 -15.02
CA THR A 78 21.38 -0.29 -14.12
C THR A 78 21.79 1.17 -13.95
N ARG A 79 21.94 1.97 -15.03
CA ARG A 79 22.28 3.41 -14.89
C ARG A 79 21.20 4.22 -14.17
N LEU A 80 19.92 3.82 -14.24
CA LEU A 80 18.85 4.43 -13.42
C LEU A 80 19.05 4.17 -11.91
N TYR A 81 19.58 3.00 -11.52
CA TYR A 81 19.93 2.66 -10.14
C TYR A 81 21.28 3.25 -9.68
N GLU A 82 22.26 3.34 -10.58
CA GLU A 82 23.61 3.88 -10.31
C GLU A 82 23.69 5.41 -10.40
N ALA A 83 22.63 6.09 -10.88
CA ALA A 83 22.63 7.55 -10.96
C ALA A 83 22.65 8.18 -9.54
N PRO A 84 23.61 9.07 -9.26
CA PRO A 84 23.73 9.76 -7.99
C PRO A 84 22.61 10.81 -7.81
N PRO A 85 22.50 11.45 -6.62
CA PRO A 85 21.42 12.39 -6.31
C PRO A 85 21.29 13.53 -7.34
N ARG A 86 20.05 14.01 -7.52
CA ARG A 86 19.67 15.06 -8.48
C ARG A 86 20.51 16.35 -8.40
N ASP A 87 21.03 16.66 -7.21
CA ASP A 87 21.80 17.88 -6.93
C ASP A 87 23.32 17.67 -7.09
N SER A 88 23.75 16.51 -7.62
CA SER A 88 25.15 16.23 -7.97
C SER A 88 25.44 16.56 -9.44
N ASP A 89 26.69 16.93 -9.72
CA ASP A 89 27.14 17.38 -11.04
C ASP A 89 27.37 16.22 -12.05
N ASP A 90 26.84 15.01 -11.78
CA ASP A 90 26.90 13.82 -12.67
C ASP A 90 25.92 13.92 -13.85
N GLU A 91 26.03 15.05 -14.55
CA GLU A 91 25.73 15.16 -15.98
C GLU A 91 24.29 14.75 -16.36
N ASN A 92 23.34 14.81 -15.42
CA ASN A 92 21.92 14.47 -15.56
C ASN A 92 21.62 13.03 -16.05
N ALA A 93 22.52 12.08 -15.80
CA ALA A 93 22.37 10.71 -16.31
C ALA A 93 21.10 9.98 -15.82
N PHE A 94 20.60 10.29 -14.61
CA PHE A 94 19.29 9.83 -14.13
C PHE A 94 18.17 10.16 -15.12
N THR A 95 18.12 11.42 -15.57
CA THR A 95 17.08 11.95 -16.46
C THR A 95 17.15 11.30 -17.84
N VAL A 96 18.37 11.02 -18.35
CA VAL A 96 18.57 10.30 -19.62
C VAL A 96 18.09 8.86 -19.49
N ALA A 97 18.54 8.13 -18.47
CA ALA A 97 18.15 6.73 -18.27
C ALA A 97 16.62 6.59 -18.09
N LEU A 98 16.00 7.48 -17.31
CA LEU A 98 14.55 7.47 -17.11
C LEU A 98 13.79 7.81 -18.40
N GLY A 99 14.17 8.89 -19.10
CA GLY A 99 13.50 9.30 -20.34
C GLY A 99 13.63 8.26 -21.46
N VAL A 100 14.76 7.55 -21.54
CA VAL A 100 14.95 6.44 -22.49
C VAL A 100 14.02 5.27 -22.15
N LEU A 101 13.90 4.90 -20.87
CA LEU A 101 12.97 3.84 -20.44
C LEU A 101 11.51 4.25 -20.62
N GLU A 102 11.19 5.52 -20.44
CA GLU A 102 9.86 6.10 -20.68
C GLU A 102 9.49 6.09 -22.18
N ALA A 103 10.42 6.47 -23.05
CA ALA A 103 10.24 6.42 -24.51
C ALA A 103 10.18 4.98 -25.06
N LEU A 104 10.93 4.03 -24.48
CA LEU A 104 10.80 2.60 -24.75
C LEU A 104 9.44 2.06 -24.26
N GLY A 105 8.99 2.47 -23.06
CA GLY A 105 7.68 2.11 -22.53
C GLY A 105 6.50 2.62 -23.38
N ARG A 106 6.62 3.82 -23.95
CA ARG A 106 5.67 4.36 -24.96
C ARG A 106 5.73 3.64 -26.32
N ALA A 107 6.71 2.78 -26.54
CA ALA A 107 6.84 1.91 -27.72
C ALA A 107 6.55 0.44 -27.37
N ASP A 108 5.74 0.20 -26.33
CA ASP A 108 5.28 -1.10 -25.84
C ASP A 108 6.38 -2.10 -25.49
N VAL A 109 7.53 -1.60 -25.02
CA VAL A 109 8.67 -2.44 -24.59
C VAL A 109 8.54 -2.81 -23.11
N ASP A 110 7.87 -3.93 -22.84
CA ASP A 110 7.52 -4.42 -21.48
C ASP A 110 8.70 -4.45 -20.48
N GLU A 111 9.91 -4.83 -20.91
CA GLU A 111 11.09 -4.88 -20.04
C GLU A 111 11.44 -3.48 -19.46
N ALA A 112 11.28 -2.42 -20.25
CA ALA A 112 11.50 -1.06 -19.79
C ALA A 112 10.44 -0.64 -18.76
N VAL A 113 9.16 -0.98 -19.02
CA VAL A 113 8.03 -0.67 -18.13
C VAL A 113 8.18 -1.39 -16.78
N GLU A 114 8.48 -2.70 -16.77
CA GLU A 114 8.69 -3.45 -15.53
C GLU A 114 10.03 -3.09 -14.85
N GLY A 115 11.04 -2.64 -15.61
CA GLY A 115 12.26 -2.03 -15.08
C GLY A 115 11.97 -0.77 -14.23
N VAL A 116 11.22 0.19 -14.78
CA VAL A 116 10.81 1.39 -14.05
C VAL A 116 9.90 1.05 -12.86
N ARG A 117 8.94 0.12 -13.02
CA ARG A 117 8.11 -0.36 -11.91
C ARG A 117 8.95 -0.97 -10.78
N ARG A 118 9.99 -1.74 -11.11
CA ARG A 118 10.93 -2.32 -10.14
C ARG A 118 11.75 -1.23 -9.42
N TYR A 119 12.17 -0.19 -10.14
CA TYR A 119 12.83 0.98 -9.54
C TYR A 119 11.92 1.70 -8.54
N VAL A 120 10.67 2.00 -8.90
CA VAL A 120 9.69 2.63 -8.00
C VAL A 120 9.40 1.76 -6.77
N ARG A 121 9.23 0.44 -6.94
CA ARG A 121 9.07 -0.52 -5.83
C ARG A 121 10.29 -0.52 -4.89
N HIS A 122 11.50 -0.40 -5.43
CA HIS A 122 12.73 -0.31 -4.65
C HIS A 122 12.82 1.01 -3.87
N GLY A 123 12.63 2.15 -4.53
CA GLY A 123 12.62 3.46 -3.88
C GLY A 123 11.61 3.54 -2.73
N ALA A 124 10.38 3.06 -2.96
CA ALA A 124 9.37 2.96 -1.92
C ALA A 124 9.80 2.05 -0.74
N ARG A 125 10.50 0.92 -1.00
CA ARG A 125 11.02 0.04 0.07
C ARG A 125 12.07 0.74 0.93
N GLU A 126 12.97 1.50 0.33
CA GLU A 126 14.02 2.22 1.07
C GLU A 126 13.46 3.43 1.83
N LEU A 127 12.49 4.15 1.26
CA LEU A 127 11.74 5.17 2.01
C LEU A 127 11.01 4.58 3.22
N ARG A 128 10.42 3.37 3.11
CA ARG A 128 9.84 2.65 4.27
C ARG A 128 10.84 2.30 5.36
N ARG A 129 12.16 2.36 5.13
CA ARG A 129 13.19 2.17 6.18
C ARG A 129 13.58 3.46 6.91
N ARG A 130 13.32 4.63 6.33
CA ARG A 130 13.64 5.94 6.92
C ARG A 130 12.64 6.32 8.02
N PRO A 131 12.98 7.29 8.90
CA PRO A 131 12.01 7.96 9.77
C PRO A 131 10.87 8.60 8.96
N PRO A 132 9.67 8.77 9.56
CA PRO A 132 8.58 9.52 8.93
C PRO A 132 8.99 10.99 8.69
N ALA A 133 8.80 11.45 7.46
CA ALA A 133 9.14 12.81 7.00
C ALA A 133 7.88 13.44 6.39
N PRO A 134 7.32 14.53 6.96
CA PRO A 134 6.06 15.14 6.49
C PRO A 134 6.05 15.54 5.02
N GLU A 135 7.21 15.92 4.49
CA GLU A 135 7.47 16.34 3.10
C GLU A 135 7.15 15.22 2.09
N PHE A 136 7.05 13.96 2.55
CA PHE A 136 6.59 12.86 1.72
C PHE A 136 5.09 12.93 1.39
N LEU A 137 4.27 13.73 2.10
CA LEU A 137 2.85 13.87 1.78
C LEU A 137 2.64 14.52 0.42
N ASP A 138 3.34 15.61 0.13
CA ASP A 138 3.19 16.35 -1.12
C ASP A 138 3.71 15.50 -2.30
N LEU A 139 4.89 14.88 -2.13
CA LEU A 139 5.41 13.91 -3.10
C LEU A 139 4.49 12.70 -3.30
N ALA A 140 3.76 12.27 -2.27
CA ALA A 140 2.80 11.18 -2.38
C ALA A 140 1.50 11.59 -3.09
N GLU A 141 1.11 12.87 -3.03
CA GLU A 141 0.01 13.43 -3.84
C GLU A 141 0.45 13.57 -5.30
N ASP A 142 1.63 14.13 -5.58
CA ASP A 142 2.20 14.23 -6.94
C ASP A 142 2.35 12.85 -7.62
N LEU A 143 2.79 11.84 -6.87
CA LEU A 143 2.96 10.48 -7.37
C LEU A 143 1.65 9.66 -7.41
N ALA A 144 0.50 10.18 -6.95
CA ALA A 144 -0.71 9.38 -6.76
C ALA A 144 -1.48 9.07 -8.06
N ASP A 145 -1.17 7.94 -8.70
CA ASP A 145 -2.02 7.27 -9.68
C ASP A 145 -2.47 5.88 -9.17
N ARG A 146 -3.34 5.20 -9.93
CA ARG A 146 -3.89 3.88 -9.54
C ARG A 146 -2.86 2.75 -9.52
N SER A 147 -1.73 2.89 -10.20
CA SER A 147 -0.61 1.94 -10.26
C SER A 147 0.45 2.19 -9.18
N THR A 148 0.63 3.43 -8.75
CA THR A 148 1.62 3.84 -7.73
C THR A 148 1.08 3.81 -6.30
N ALA A 149 -0.22 4.06 -6.09
CA ALA A 149 -0.85 4.23 -4.77
C ALA A 149 -0.49 3.14 -3.74
N GLY A 150 -0.47 1.86 -4.13
CA GLY A 150 -0.11 0.74 -3.25
C GLY A 150 1.36 0.71 -2.81
N HIS A 151 2.25 1.34 -3.59
CA HIS A 151 3.68 1.45 -3.28
C HIS A 151 3.93 2.55 -2.25
N VAL A 152 3.34 3.74 -2.44
CA VAL A 152 3.47 4.86 -1.48
C VAL A 152 2.72 4.60 -0.18
N HIS A 153 1.59 3.87 -0.20
CA HIS A 153 0.74 3.56 0.95
C HIS A 153 1.51 3.26 2.25
N GLY A 154 2.42 2.28 2.21
CA GLY A 154 3.15 1.82 3.40
C GLY A 154 4.31 2.72 3.86
N VAL A 155 4.59 3.80 3.12
CA VAL A 155 5.41 4.93 3.62
C VAL A 155 4.50 5.90 4.38
N ILE A 156 3.36 6.26 3.79
CA ILE A 156 2.39 7.20 4.37
C ILE A 156 1.87 6.69 5.73
N THR A 157 1.59 5.39 5.87
CA THR A 157 1.14 4.82 7.17
C THR A 157 2.16 4.95 8.29
N LYS A 158 3.45 5.20 8.01
CA LYS A 158 4.44 5.52 9.05
C LYS A 158 4.38 6.95 9.57
N LEU A 159 3.78 7.88 8.82
CA LEU A 159 3.49 9.23 9.28
C LEU A 159 2.39 9.23 10.36
N GLY A 160 1.54 8.19 10.37
CA GLY A 160 0.47 7.99 11.33
C GLY A 160 -0.48 9.18 11.42
N ALA A 161 -0.64 9.73 12.63
CA ALA A 161 -1.50 10.88 12.89
C ALA A 161 -1.12 12.14 12.08
N LEU A 162 0.16 12.31 11.70
CA LEU A 162 0.61 13.47 10.90
C LEU A 162 -0.04 13.50 9.50
N ALA A 163 -0.44 12.35 8.97
CA ALA A 163 -1.10 12.25 7.67
C ALA A 163 -2.62 12.45 7.73
N LEU A 164 -3.25 12.61 8.90
CA LEU A 164 -4.70 12.74 9.03
C LEU A 164 -5.31 13.92 8.23
N PRO A 165 -4.69 15.11 8.16
CA PRO A 165 -5.23 16.21 7.33
C PRO A 165 -5.31 15.84 5.84
N ALA A 166 -4.29 15.14 5.32
CA ALA A 166 -4.27 14.68 3.93
C ALA A 166 -5.21 13.47 3.71
N ALA A 167 -5.24 12.52 4.66
CA ALA A 167 -6.16 11.39 4.66
C ALA A 167 -7.63 11.81 4.52
N ARG A 168 -8.02 12.86 5.25
CA ARG A 168 -9.36 13.48 5.18
C ARG A 168 -9.64 14.07 3.79
N ARG A 169 -8.67 14.76 3.17
CA ARG A 169 -8.80 15.24 1.76
C ARG A 169 -8.99 14.07 0.80
N TRP A 170 -8.14 13.03 0.86
CA TRP A 170 -8.19 11.89 -0.05
C TRP A 170 -9.46 11.05 0.08
N ALA A 171 -10.08 11.03 1.26
CA ALA A 171 -11.36 10.37 1.48
C ALA A 171 -12.55 11.23 1.01
N GLY A 172 -12.47 12.56 1.14
CA GLY A 172 -13.50 13.48 0.64
C GLY A 172 -13.49 13.70 -0.88
N THR A 173 -12.33 13.56 -1.53
CA THR A 173 -12.18 13.74 -2.98
C THR A 173 -12.64 12.50 -3.73
N ALA A 174 -13.74 12.61 -4.48
CA ALA A 174 -14.32 11.50 -5.24
C ALA A 174 -13.33 10.92 -6.27
N GLY A 175 -13.09 9.61 -6.17
CA GLY A 175 -12.23 8.86 -7.11
C GLY A 175 -10.71 9.01 -6.89
N HIS A 176 -10.27 9.67 -5.81
CA HIS A 176 -8.87 9.92 -5.52
C HIS A 176 -8.05 8.61 -5.36
N PRO A 177 -6.88 8.45 -5.99
CA PRO A 177 -6.12 7.19 -5.93
C PRO A 177 -5.70 6.78 -4.50
N LEU A 178 -5.55 7.73 -3.58
CA LEU A 178 -5.23 7.48 -2.16
C LEU A 178 -6.45 7.35 -1.23
N THR A 179 -7.71 7.32 -1.72
CA THR A 179 -8.91 7.20 -0.86
C THR A 179 -8.80 6.05 0.14
N TRP A 180 -8.36 4.87 -0.30
CA TRP A 180 -8.18 3.71 0.59
C TRP A 180 -7.08 3.92 1.66
N THR A 181 -5.97 4.59 1.29
CA THR A 181 -4.93 4.98 2.26
C THR A 181 -5.48 5.96 3.29
N GLY A 182 -6.30 6.92 2.86
CA GLY A 182 -6.97 7.88 3.75
C GLY A 182 -7.89 7.18 4.76
N LEU A 183 -8.75 6.29 4.29
CA LEU A 183 -9.64 5.47 5.13
C LEU A 183 -8.86 4.66 6.18
N ARG A 184 -7.74 4.01 5.79
CA ARG A 184 -6.88 3.26 6.71
C ARG A 184 -6.19 4.13 7.76
N LEU A 185 -5.73 5.33 7.39
CA LEU A 185 -5.13 6.29 8.33
C LEU A 185 -6.15 6.80 9.36
N MET A 186 -7.36 7.13 8.91
CA MET A 186 -8.47 7.50 9.79
C MET A 186 -8.90 6.34 10.69
N ALA A 187 -8.93 5.10 10.18
CA ALA A 187 -9.19 3.92 11.00
C ALA A 187 -8.12 3.73 12.10
N ALA A 188 -6.84 3.88 11.77
CA ALA A 188 -5.74 3.69 12.70
C ALA A 188 -5.55 4.83 13.72
N HIS A 189 -5.73 6.10 13.30
CA HIS A 189 -5.33 7.28 14.08
C HIS A 189 -6.42 8.35 14.25
N GLY A 190 -7.49 8.31 13.46
CA GLY A 190 -8.57 9.29 13.45
C GLY A 190 -9.43 9.32 14.71
N ASP A 191 -10.39 10.24 14.73
CA ASP A 191 -11.27 10.55 15.85
C ASP A 191 -12.77 10.46 15.46
N ALA A 192 -13.67 10.92 16.35
CA ALA A 192 -15.11 10.86 16.14
C ALA A 192 -15.60 11.59 14.87
N THR A 193 -14.86 12.59 14.38
CA THR A 193 -15.15 13.30 13.13
C THR A 193 -14.93 12.46 11.87
N ASP A 194 -14.10 11.41 11.93
CA ASP A 194 -13.80 10.53 10.80
C ASP A 194 -14.81 9.40 10.61
N VAL A 195 -15.65 9.14 11.63
CA VAL A 195 -16.62 8.03 11.62
C VAL A 195 -17.51 8.02 10.36
N PRO A 196 -18.10 9.14 9.88
CA PRO A 196 -18.90 9.15 8.66
C PRO A 196 -18.12 8.70 7.42
N ALA A 197 -16.83 9.06 7.31
CA ALA A 197 -15.98 8.64 6.21
C ALA A 197 -15.64 7.14 6.31
N LEU A 198 -15.43 6.61 7.52
CA LEU A 198 -15.25 5.17 7.74
C LEU A 198 -16.51 4.36 7.41
N VAL A 199 -17.71 4.89 7.66
CA VAL A 199 -18.98 4.27 7.24
C VAL A 199 -19.10 4.26 5.71
N ALA A 200 -18.84 5.39 5.05
CA ALA A 200 -18.80 5.46 3.59
C ALA A 200 -17.71 4.55 2.98
N GLY A 201 -16.62 4.30 3.69
CA GLY A 201 -15.62 3.30 3.34
C GLY A 201 -16.16 1.87 3.32
N LEU A 202 -17.11 1.53 4.20
CA LEU A 202 -17.81 0.24 4.17
C LEU A 202 -18.77 0.15 2.98
N ASP A 203 -19.44 1.24 2.60
CA ASP A 203 -20.26 1.30 1.38
C ASP A 203 -19.41 1.11 0.10
N TRP A 204 -18.22 1.71 0.08
CA TRP A 204 -17.24 1.56 -1.00
C TRP A 204 -16.68 0.14 -1.12
N LEU A 205 -16.53 -0.59 -0.02
CA LEU A 205 -16.16 -2.02 -0.04
C LEU A 205 -17.34 -2.92 -0.46
N ASP A 206 -18.57 -2.66 0.01
CA ASP A 206 -19.76 -3.44 -0.36
C ASP A 206 -20.07 -3.33 -1.87
N ALA A 207 -19.74 -2.18 -2.48
CA ALA A 207 -19.87 -1.91 -3.92
C ALA A 207 -18.87 -2.67 -4.81
N ARG A 208 -17.87 -3.37 -4.25
CA ARG A 208 -16.87 -4.11 -5.03
C ARG A 208 -17.33 -5.56 -5.30
N PRO A 209 -17.28 -6.03 -6.57
CA PRO A 209 -17.68 -7.40 -6.92
C PRO A 209 -16.63 -8.44 -6.48
N ASP A 210 -15.38 -8.27 -6.90
CA ASP A 210 -14.37 -9.35 -6.87
C ASP A 210 -13.34 -9.23 -5.73
N ASP A 211 -13.12 -8.02 -5.22
CA ASP A 211 -12.18 -7.74 -4.11
C ASP A 211 -12.93 -7.08 -2.95
N ARG A 212 -13.07 -7.83 -1.85
CA ARG A 212 -13.82 -7.45 -0.64
C ARG A 212 -12.94 -7.44 0.61
N CYS A 213 -11.63 -7.26 0.46
CA CYS A 213 -10.73 -7.19 1.61
C CYS A 213 -10.75 -5.81 2.31
N GLY A 214 -10.36 -5.78 3.59
CA GLY A 214 -10.12 -4.56 4.38
C GLY A 214 -11.25 -4.16 5.34
N TYR A 215 -12.33 -4.95 5.43
CA TYR A 215 -13.39 -4.74 6.42
C TYR A 215 -12.88 -4.77 7.85
N ASP A 216 -11.83 -5.55 8.12
CA ASP A 216 -11.22 -5.70 9.43
C ASP A 216 -10.54 -4.44 9.93
N GLU A 217 -9.93 -3.67 9.04
CA GLU A 217 -9.29 -2.39 9.35
C GLU A 217 -10.34 -1.32 9.66
N LEU A 218 -11.39 -1.20 8.84
CA LEU A 218 -12.48 -0.24 9.07
C LEU A 218 -13.28 -0.60 10.33
N ALA A 219 -13.59 -1.88 10.55
CA ALA A 219 -14.26 -2.35 11.76
C ALA A 219 -13.40 -2.12 13.01
N GLY A 220 -12.09 -2.39 12.93
CA GLY A 220 -11.14 -2.09 14.01
C GLY A 220 -11.06 -0.59 14.34
N GLY A 221 -11.05 0.26 13.32
CA GLY A 221 -11.06 1.72 13.48
C GLY A 221 -12.35 2.25 14.12
N LEU A 222 -13.51 1.80 13.63
CA LEU A 222 -14.81 2.15 14.21
C LEU A 222 -14.92 1.72 15.68
N ALA A 223 -14.39 0.54 16.03
CA ALA A 223 -14.36 0.06 17.42
C ALA A 223 -13.36 0.81 18.31
N ARG A 224 -12.21 1.25 17.76
CA ARG A 224 -11.23 2.09 18.45
C ARG A 224 -11.77 3.49 18.75
N ILE A 225 -12.50 4.09 17.81
CA ILE A 225 -13.08 5.43 17.95
C ILE A 225 -14.33 5.39 18.85
N GLY A 226 -15.20 4.40 18.64
CA GLY A 226 -16.38 4.18 19.46
C GLY A 226 -17.44 5.29 19.34
N GLY A 227 -18.26 5.41 20.39
CA GLY A 227 -19.34 6.38 20.49
C GLY A 227 -20.60 6.06 19.68
N PRO A 228 -21.67 6.87 19.82
CA PRO A 228 -22.98 6.58 19.24
C PRO A 228 -22.97 6.44 17.72
N SER A 229 -22.20 7.28 17.01
CA SER A 229 -22.07 7.25 15.56
C SER A 229 -21.49 5.92 15.06
N ALA A 230 -20.45 5.39 15.71
CA ALA A 230 -19.88 4.09 15.34
C ALA A 230 -20.82 2.94 15.69
N ALA A 231 -21.56 3.03 16.80
CA ALA A 231 -22.55 2.02 17.20
C ALA A 231 -23.68 1.83 16.18
N THR A 232 -24.01 2.84 15.34
CA THR A 232 -24.95 2.66 14.23
C THR A 232 -24.55 1.53 13.26
N THR A 233 -23.25 1.24 13.15
CA THR A 233 -22.71 0.21 12.25
C THR A 233 -22.87 -1.22 12.76
N LEU A 234 -23.25 -1.43 14.03
CA LEU A 234 -23.30 -2.76 14.68
C LEU A 234 -24.02 -3.83 13.84
N GLN A 235 -25.20 -3.49 13.31
CA GLN A 235 -25.99 -4.41 12.49
C GLN A 235 -25.36 -4.74 11.13
N ARG A 236 -24.50 -3.87 10.60
CA ARG A 236 -23.70 -4.12 9.39
C ARG A 236 -22.50 -4.99 9.72
N LEU A 237 -21.72 -4.63 10.75
CA LEU A 237 -20.55 -5.38 11.21
C LEU A 237 -20.89 -6.85 11.53
N HIS A 238 -22.05 -7.11 12.14
CA HIS A 238 -22.53 -8.47 12.37
C HIS A 238 -22.79 -9.29 11.10
N ARG A 239 -23.09 -8.66 9.94
CA ARG A 239 -23.26 -9.34 8.65
C ARG A 239 -21.91 -9.66 7.98
N LEU A 240 -20.88 -8.84 8.24
CA LEU A 240 -19.52 -9.04 7.74
C LEU A 240 -18.82 -10.29 8.30
N TRP A 241 -19.41 -10.98 9.29
CA TRP A 241 -19.01 -12.33 9.69
C TRP A 241 -18.96 -13.32 8.52
N PHE A 242 -19.78 -13.10 7.49
CA PHE A 242 -19.77 -13.89 6.25
C PHE A 242 -18.75 -13.42 5.19
N SER A 243 -17.78 -12.54 5.55
CA SER A 243 -16.67 -12.16 4.65
C SER A 243 -15.97 -13.41 4.08
N PRO A 244 -15.57 -13.41 2.80
CA PRO A 244 -14.81 -14.52 2.20
C PRO A 244 -13.47 -14.75 2.92
N HIS A 245 -12.88 -13.71 3.53
CA HIS A 245 -11.57 -13.79 4.16
C HIS A 245 -11.69 -14.19 5.64
N SER A 246 -11.09 -15.34 5.99
CA SER A 246 -11.18 -15.92 7.34
C SER A 246 -10.46 -15.09 8.41
N TYR A 247 -9.40 -14.36 8.07
CA TYR A 247 -8.67 -13.50 9.02
C TYR A 247 -9.51 -12.30 9.48
N GLU A 248 -10.34 -11.73 8.59
CA GLU A 248 -11.13 -10.52 8.88
C GLU A 248 -12.24 -10.77 9.90
N ARG A 249 -12.76 -12.00 9.93
CA ARG A 249 -13.86 -12.42 10.81
C ARG A 249 -13.52 -12.20 12.29
N ALA A 250 -12.24 -12.33 12.67
CA ALA A 250 -11.78 -12.06 14.03
C ALA A 250 -11.93 -10.57 14.40
N SER A 251 -11.74 -9.64 13.47
CA SER A 251 -11.98 -8.21 13.70
C SER A 251 -13.47 -7.86 13.59
N CYS A 252 -14.20 -8.49 12.67
CA CYS A 252 -15.65 -8.32 12.51
C CYS A 252 -16.47 -8.86 13.71
N LEU A 253 -15.91 -9.75 14.55
CA LEU A 253 -16.47 -10.08 15.86
C LEU A 253 -16.01 -9.14 16.99
N ARG A 254 -14.70 -8.81 17.04
CA ARG A 254 -14.15 -7.96 18.09
C ARG A 254 -14.79 -6.56 18.06
N ALA A 255 -15.00 -5.98 16.88
CA ALA A 255 -15.54 -4.64 16.76
C ALA A 255 -16.95 -4.49 17.36
N PRO A 256 -17.95 -5.35 17.04
CA PRO A 256 -19.21 -5.37 17.78
C PRO A 256 -19.08 -5.67 19.26
N ALA A 257 -18.15 -6.53 19.69
CA ALA A 257 -17.94 -6.82 21.12
C ALA A 257 -17.32 -5.65 21.90
N THR A 258 -16.59 -4.75 21.24
CA THR A 258 -16.12 -3.49 21.82
C THR A 258 -17.20 -2.40 21.80
N LEU A 259 -18.00 -2.32 20.73
CA LEU A 259 -19.04 -1.30 20.55
C LEU A 259 -20.33 -1.59 21.35
N ASP A 260 -20.69 -2.86 21.53
CA ASP A 260 -21.81 -3.32 22.36
C ASP A 260 -21.44 -4.63 23.10
N PRO A 261 -20.74 -4.52 24.25
CA PRO A 261 -20.37 -5.68 25.06
C PRO A 261 -21.58 -6.50 25.54
N ALA A 262 -22.73 -5.86 25.80
CA ALA A 262 -23.92 -6.50 26.34
C ALA A 262 -24.67 -7.34 25.29
N GLY A 263 -24.88 -6.78 24.09
CA GLY A 263 -25.45 -7.51 22.95
C GLY A 263 -24.50 -8.59 22.44
N ALA A 264 -23.18 -8.38 22.49
CA ALA A 264 -22.19 -9.41 22.21
C ALA A 264 -22.26 -10.56 23.22
N GLN A 265 -22.33 -10.27 24.53
CA GLN A 265 -22.50 -11.30 25.57
C GLN A 265 -23.78 -12.12 25.35
N ARG A 266 -24.90 -11.48 25.00
CA ARG A 266 -26.16 -12.15 24.64
C ARG A 266 -25.99 -13.11 23.46
N LYS A 267 -25.32 -12.68 22.38
CA LYS A 267 -25.06 -13.51 21.19
C LYS A 267 -24.08 -14.65 21.44
N ILE A 268 -23.08 -14.46 22.31
CA ILE A 268 -22.15 -15.52 22.74
C ILE A 268 -22.91 -16.59 23.53
N ILE A 269 -23.78 -16.19 24.46
CA ILE A 269 -24.66 -17.11 25.20
C ILE A 269 -25.55 -17.89 24.21
N GLU A 270 -26.20 -17.22 23.27
CA GLU A 270 -27.06 -17.82 22.24
C GLU A 270 -26.31 -18.84 21.36
N GLY A 271 -25.09 -18.53 20.92
CA GLY A 271 -24.23 -19.47 20.19
C GLY A 271 -23.82 -20.69 21.00
N LEU A 272 -23.57 -20.53 22.31
CA LEU A 272 -23.26 -21.64 23.22
C LEU A 272 -24.46 -22.56 23.47
N TRP A 273 -25.70 -22.04 23.42
CA TRP A 273 -26.90 -22.89 23.40
C TRP A 273 -26.97 -23.74 22.14
N GLY A 274 -26.68 -23.16 20.97
CA GLY A 274 -26.62 -23.90 19.69
C GLY A 274 -25.64 -25.07 19.72
N LEU A 275 -24.46 -24.89 20.31
CA LEU A 275 -23.45 -25.96 20.46
C LEU A 275 -23.89 -27.09 21.41
N ARG A 276 -24.80 -26.83 22.36
CA ARG A 276 -25.38 -27.87 23.24
C ARG A 276 -26.57 -28.61 22.62
N GLY A 277 -27.05 -28.21 21.45
CA GLY A 277 -28.23 -28.78 20.80
C GLY A 277 -28.08 -30.22 20.27
N ARG A 278 -26.85 -30.69 19.98
CA ARG A 278 -26.62 -32.07 19.48
C ARG A 278 -26.46 -33.09 20.60
N ARG A 279 -27.58 -33.48 21.22
CA ARG A 279 -27.70 -34.78 21.91
C ARG A 279 -28.23 -35.84 20.93
N PRO A 280 -27.57 -37.00 20.75
CA PRO A 280 -28.18 -38.15 20.10
C PRO A 280 -29.39 -38.65 20.91
N ALA A 281 -30.47 -39.00 20.24
CA ALA A 281 -31.66 -39.53 20.88
C ALA A 281 -31.54 -41.06 21.10
N THR A 282 -31.14 -41.47 22.31
CA THR A 282 -31.32 -42.84 22.81
C THR A 282 -31.88 -42.79 24.22
N GLY A 283 -33.17 -43.05 24.38
CA GLY A 283 -33.84 -43.00 25.68
C GLY A 283 -33.69 -44.29 26.49
N ARG A 284 -33.66 -44.16 27.81
CA ARG A 284 -34.14 -45.18 28.75
C ARG A 284 -34.81 -44.48 29.93
N ALA A 285 -35.88 -45.07 30.46
CA ALA A 285 -36.91 -44.33 31.19
C ALA A 285 -36.86 -44.47 32.72
N ALA A 286 -37.54 -43.52 33.36
CA ALA A 286 -38.28 -43.62 34.63
C ALA A 286 -37.56 -44.09 35.92
N ASN A 287 -37.36 -43.13 36.84
CA ASN A 287 -38.08 -43.03 38.12
C ASN A 287 -37.96 -41.56 38.59
N ALA A 288 -38.97 -40.80 39.04
CA ALA A 288 -40.24 -41.06 39.76
C ALA A 288 -40.05 -41.45 41.24
N ALA A 289 -40.65 -40.79 42.24
CA ALA A 289 -41.38 -39.50 42.26
C ALA A 289 -41.54 -38.94 43.70
N GLY A 290 -41.73 -37.61 43.82
CA GLY A 290 -42.22 -36.93 45.04
C GLY A 290 -41.16 -36.60 46.11
N ARG A 291 -41.40 -35.66 47.05
CA ARG A 291 -42.57 -34.78 47.29
C ARG A 291 -42.11 -33.37 47.71
N SER A 292 -43.07 -32.44 47.86
CA SER A 292 -42.88 -30.98 47.98
C SER A 292 -43.05 -30.40 49.40
N ASP A 293 -42.27 -29.33 49.65
CA ASP A 293 -42.62 -28.10 50.39
C ASP A 293 -42.67 -28.05 51.95
N PRO A 294 -42.54 -26.85 52.57
CA PRO A 294 -41.91 -26.63 53.90
C PRO A 294 -42.84 -25.85 54.88
N PRO A 295 -42.44 -24.91 55.78
CA PRO A 295 -41.19 -24.65 56.53
C PRO A 295 -41.39 -24.44 58.08
N THR A 296 -40.28 -24.18 58.81
CA THR A 296 -40.21 -23.39 60.09
C THR A 296 -40.85 -23.90 61.40
N ALA A 297 -40.03 -24.14 62.45
CA ALA A 297 -40.30 -23.81 63.86
C ALA A 297 -39.06 -23.99 64.76
N ALA A 298 -39.06 -23.43 65.98
CA ALA A 298 -37.87 -23.27 66.83
C ALA A 298 -37.66 -24.34 67.94
N ILE A 299 -36.37 -24.59 68.23
CA ILE A 299 -35.70 -24.79 69.53
C ILE A 299 -36.59 -25.06 70.76
N PRO A 300 -36.35 -26.17 71.48
CA PRO A 300 -35.93 -26.06 72.88
C PRO A 300 -34.52 -26.66 73.10
N ALA A 301 -33.74 -26.07 74.01
CA ALA A 301 -32.40 -26.54 74.37
C ALA A 301 -32.38 -27.26 75.72
N ARG A 302 -31.53 -28.30 75.86
CA ARG A 302 -30.93 -28.70 77.14
C ARG A 302 -29.62 -29.48 76.97
N ARG A 303 -28.61 -29.07 77.76
CA ARG A 303 -27.41 -29.84 78.15
C ARG A 303 -27.81 -30.82 79.31
N PRO A 304 -26.92 -31.64 79.91
CA PRO A 304 -25.47 -31.81 79.68
C PRO A 304 -24.95 -33.26 79.61
N HIS A 305 -23.68 -33.41 79.23
CA HIS A 305 -22.64 -34.24 79.88
C HIS A 305 -21.26 -33.75 79.36
N GLY A 306 -20.15 -33.88 80.08
CA GLY A 306 -20.01 -34.33 81.47
C GLY A 306 -18.70 -35.06 81.73
N ASP A 307 -17.61 -34.29 81.85
CA ASP A 307 -16.28 -34.62 82.41
C ASP A 307 -15.44 -35.74 81.76
N GLY A 308 -14.11 -35.54 81.76
CA GLY A 308 -13.10 -36.36 81.07
C GLY A 308 -11.89 -35.53 80.66
#